data_AF-A0A7J6TGQ6-F1
#
_entry.id   AF-A0A7J6TGQ6-F1
#
_cell.length_a   1.000
_cell.length_b   1.000
_cell.length_c   1.000
_cell.angle_alpha   90.00
_cell.angle_beta   90.00
_cell.angle_gamma   90.00
#
_symmetry.space_group_name_H-M   'P 1'
#
loop_
_entity.id
_entity.type
_entity.pdbx_description
1 polymer ?
#
loop_
_entity_poly.entity_id
_entity_poly.type
_entity_poly.pdbx_seq_one_letter_code
_entity_poly.pdbx_strand_id
1 'polypeptide(L)'
;PVCFMLSTVELGELLSVPNPRFKRKVAIYADDIAVSLEASTVEDLIYAIEDTDKIIGAWAEKTNMQVNKRKNEIFVRDITLKNNLEEKLIEQGKNETADILKHTVKWLGVHWAKTWTVHVTHMMSKATKTVAMCRGFWQKKWGGSIDTAVAVWNQ
;
A
#
# COMPACT_ATOMS: atom_id res chain seq x y z
N PRO A 1 1.56 -15.10 19.09
CA PRO A 1 1.97 -13.68 18.91
C PRO A 1 3.48 -13.47 18.77
N VAL A 2 4.30 -14.04 19.67
CA VAL A 2 5.78 -13.88 19.64
C VAL A 2 6.42 -14.49 18.38
N CYS A 3 5.94 -15.65 17.91
CA CYS A 3 6.46 -16.29 16.69
C CYS A 3 6.20 -15.46 15.42
N PHE A 4 5.11 -14.69 15.38
CA PHE A 4 4.79 -13.86 14.21
C PHE A 4 5.76 -12.69 14.09
N MET A 5 6.02 -11.95 15.18
CA MET A 5 7.01 -10.86 15.16
C MET A 5 8.40 -11.34 14.76
N LEU A 6 8.89 -12.45 15.33
CA LEU A 6 10.19 -13.01 14.97
C LEU A 6 10.25 -13.40 13.49
N SER A 7 9.19 -14.03 12.96
CA SER A 7 9.13 -14.38 11.54
C SER A 7 9.13 -13.15 10.62
N THR A 8 8.49 -12.04 11.02
CA THR A 8 8.50 -10.81 10.22
C THR A 8 9.84 -10.07 10.26
N VAL A 9 10.61 -10.19 11.34
CA VAL A 9 11.98 -9.66 11.40
C VAL A 9 12.87 -10.37 10.40
N GLU A 10 12.79 -11.71 10.33
CA GLU A 10 13.52 -12.50 9.33
C GLU A 10 13.17 -12.06 7.90
N LEU A 11 11.89 -11.86 7.59
CA LEU A 11 11.49 -11.33 6.28
C LEU A 11 12.09 -9.96 6.00
N GLY A 12 12.08 -9.07 7.00
CA GLY A 12 12.69 -7.75 6.91
C GLY A 12 14.18 -7.81 6.57
N GLU A 13 14.92 -8.72 7.19
CA GLU A 13 16.34 -8.97 6.91
C GLU A 13 16.56 -9.49 5.49
N LEU A 14 15.78 -10.50 5.06
CA LEU A 14 15.84 -11.06 3.71
C LEU A 14 15.58 -10.00 2.63
N LEU A 15 14.59 -9.13 2.85
CA LEU A 15 14.27 -8.04 1.93
C LEU A 15 15.23 -6.85 2.03
N SER A 16 16.07 -6.77 3.06
CA SER A 16 17.05 -5.68 3.22
C SER A 16 18.44 -6.03 2.66
N VAL A 17 18.62 -7.25 2.12
CA VAL A 17 19.87 -7.66 1.47
C VAL A 17 20.19 -6.73 0.30
N PRO A 18 21.38 -6.09 0.25
CA PRO A 18 21.75 -5.20 -0.84
C PRO A 18 21.75 -5.92 -2.19
N ASN A 19 21.23 -5.26 -3.23
CA ASN A 19 21.28 -5.74 -4.60
C ASN A 19 21.93 -4.67 -5.50
N PRO A 20 22.87 -5.02 -6.41
CA PRO A 20 23.51 -4.04 -7.28
C PRO A 20 22.58 -3.44 -8.35
N ARG A 21 21.46 -4.11 -8.68
CA ARG A 21 20.54 -3.71 -9.78
C ARG A 21 19.44 -2.76 -9.33
N PHE A 22 19.05 -2.82 -8.05
CA PHE A 22 17.95 -2.03 -7.51
C PHE A 22 18.13 -1.81 -6.01
N LYS A 23 17.47 -0.78 -5.49
CA LYS A 23 17.33 -0.55 -4.05
C LYS A 23 15.96 -1.03 -3.60
N ARG A 24 15.93 -1.67 -2.43
CA ARG A 24 14.71 -2.15 -1.79
C ARG A 24 14.63 -1.56 -0.38
N LYS A 25 13.44 -1.09 -0.01
CA LYS A 25 13.11 -0.71 1.37
C LYS A 25 11.80 -1.39 1.75
N VAL A 26 11.74 -1.93 2.96
CA VAL A 26 10.58 -2.69 3.43
C VAL A 26 9.97 -2.03 4.67
N ALA A 27 8.65 -2.04 4.73
CA ALA A 27 7.88 -1.74 5.92
C ALA A 27 6.88 -2.87 6.17
N ILE A 28 6.88 -3.43 7.37
CA ILE A 28 5.99 -4.54 7.76
C ILE A 28 5.16 -4.07 8.94
N TYR A 29 3.84 -4.22 8.84
CA TYR A 29 2.91 -3.92 9.91
C TYR A 29 1.89 -5.04 10.02
N ALA A 30 2.02 -5.86 11.07
CA ALA A 30 1.26 -7.11 11.19
C ALA A 30 1.39 -7.96 9.90
N ASP A 31 0.28 -8.29 9.25
CA ASP A 31 0.22 -9.05 7.99
C ASP A 31 0.38 -8.18 6.73
N ASP A 32 0.31 -6.86 6.84
CA ASP A 32 0.52 -5.94 5.72
C ASP A 32 2.02 -5.68 5.49
N ILE A 33 2.51 -6.06 4.31
CA ILE A 33 3.90 -5.84 3.88
C ILE A 33 3.91 -4.83 2.74
N ALA A 34 4.70 -3.77 2.85
CA ALA A 34 4.95 -2.82 1.78
C ALA A 34 6.44 -2.79 1.43
N VAL A 35 6.74 -2.91 0.14
CA VAL A 35 8.10 -2.88 -0.39
C VAL A 35 8.22 -1.75 -1.39
N SER A 36 9.13 -0.81 -1.14
CA SER A 36 9.52 0.23 -2.07
C SER A 36 10.72 -0.25 -2.88
N LEU A 37 10.59 -0.12 -4.20
CA LEU A 37 11.60 -0.52 -5.18
C LEU A 37 12.04 0.71 -5.97
N GLU A 38 13.35 0.84 -6.15
CA GLU A 38 13.98 1.90 -6.95
C GLU A 38 15.05 1.25 -7.84
N ALA A 39 14.96 1.46 -9.14
CA ALA A 39 15.91 0.93 -10.11
C ALA A 39 16.18 1.96 -11.22
N SER A 40 17.30 1.81 -11.92
CA SER A 40 17.69 2.73 -13.00
C SER A 40 17.00 2.42 -14.33
N THR A 41 16.49 1.20 -14.50
CA THR A 41 15.84 0.72 -15.73
C THR A 41 14.52 0.03 -15.43
N VAL A 42 13.64 -0.06 -16.43
CA VAL A 42 12.35 -0.77 -16.29
C VAL A 42 12.60 -2.27 -16.12
N GLU A 43 13.59 -2.82 -16.82
CA GLU A 43 13.99 -4.22 -16.74
C GLU A 43 14.48 -4.59 -15.34
N ASP A 44 15.28 -3.73 -14.71
CA ASP A 44 15.72 -3.93 -13.33
C ASP A 44 14.56 -3.78 -12.33
N LEU A 45 13.58 -2.92 -12.62
CA LEU A 45 12.38 -2.79 -11.79
C LEU A 45 11.49 -4.04 -11.87
N ILE A 46 11.30 -4.61 -13.06
CA ILE A 46 10.59 -5.89 -13.25
C ILE A 46 11.31 -7.00 -12.48
N TYR A 47 12.64 -7.09 -12.64
CA TYR A 47 13.44 -8.05 -11.90
C TYR A 47 13.31 -7.86 -10.38
N ALA A 48 13.28 -6.61 -9.91
CA ALA A 48 13.10 -6.30 -8.50
C ALA A 48 11.72 -6.74 -7.96
N ILE A 49 10.65 -6.60 -8.75
CA ILE A 49 9.31 -7.09 -8.39
C ILE A 49 9.33 -8.62 -8.25
N GLU A 50 9.87 -9.33 -9.24
CA GLU A 50 9.93 -10.79 -9.22
C GLU A 50 10.78 -11.35 -8.07
N ASP A 51 11.95 -10.75 -7.84
CA ASP A 51 12.82 -11.13 -6.74
C ASP A 51 12.12 -10.90 -5.38
N THR A 52 11.37 -9.80 -5.25
CA THR A 52 10.59 -9.50 -4.05
C THR A 52 9.49 -10.55 -3.83
N ASP A 53 8.70 -10.84 -4.85
CA ASP A 53 7.62 -11.84 -4.78
C ASP A 53 8.16 -13.23 -4.46
N LYS A 54 9.32 -13.59 -5.02
CA LYS A 54 10.00 -14.86 -4.73
C LYS A 54 10.45 -14.95 -3.27
N ILE A 55 11.06 -13.89 -2.72
CA ILE A 55 11.50 -13.87 -1.33
C ILE A 55 10.29 -13.96 -0.38
N ILE A 56 9.24 -13.18 -0.62
CA ILE A 56 8.03 -13.19 0.21
C ILE A 56 7.33 -14.55 0.10
N GLY A 57 7.23 -15.13 -1.10
CA GLY A 57 6.65 -16.45 -1.32
C GLY A 57 7.38 -17.55 -0.56
N ALA A 58 8.72 -17.61 -0.69
CA ALA A 58 9.54 -18.60 0.00
C ALA A 58 9.45 -18.46 1.53
N TRP A 59 9.43 -17.23 2.04
CA TRP A 59 9.23 -16.96 3.46
C TRP A 59 7.83 -17.38 3.94
N ALA A 60 6.78 -17.08 3.17
CA ALA A 60 5.41 -17.47 3.52
C ALA A 60 5.28 -18.99 3.60
N GLU A 61 5.83 -19.73 2.63
CA GLU A 61 5.86 -21.19 2.65
C GLU A 61 6.61 -21.74 3.88
N LYS A 62 7.81 -21.21 4.17
CA LYS A 62 8.61 -21.61 5.34
C LYS A 62 7.87 -21.41 6.66
N THR A 63 7.06 -20.37 6.74
CA THR A 63 6.31 -20.01 7.95
C THR A 63 4.91 -20.62 8.01
N ASN A 64 4.53 -21.47 7.04
CA ASN A 64 3.18 -22.01 6.85
C ASN A 64 2.09 -20.92 6.71
N MET A 65 2.46 -19.77 6.14
CA MET A 65 1.55 -18.68 5.77
C MET A 65 1.22 -18.72 4.28
N GLN A 66 0.21 -17.94 3.87
CA GLN A 66 -0.20 -17.81 2.47
C GLN A 66 -0.26 -16.34 2.07
N VAL A 67 0.35 -16.00 0.94
CA VAL A 67 0.23 -14.68 0.33
C VAL A 67 -1.12 -14.57 -0.37
N ASN A 68 -1.94 -13.60 0.03
CA ASN A 68 -3.21 -13.34 -0.62
C ASN A 68 -3.01 -12.52 -1.91
N LYS A 69 -2.73 -13.21 -3.02
CA LYS A 69 -2.47 -12.59 -4.33
C LYS A 69 -3.56 -11.60 -4.78
N ARG A 70 -4.83 -11.80 -4.37
CA ARG A 70 -5.94 -10.90 -4.75
C ARG A 70 -5.87 -9.52 -4.09
N LYS A 71 -5.10 -9.39 -3.01
CA LYS A 71 -4.86 -8.12 -2.31
C LYS A 71 -3.53 -7.47 -2.71
N ASN A 72 -2.71 -8.12 -3.53
CA ASN A 72 -1.45 -7.55 -3.96
C ASN A 72 -1.72 -6.40 -4.94
N GLU A 73 -1.10 -5.26 -4.69
CA GLU A 73 -1.20 -4.08 -5.52
C GLU A 73 0.21 -3.48 -5.68
N ILE A 74 0.52 -3.00 -6.88
CA ILE A 74 1.77 -2.28 -7.16
C ILE A 74 1.42 -0.84 -7.48
N PHE A 75 1.85 0.09 -6.64
CA PHE A 75 1.65 1.51 -6.86
C PHE A 75 2.77 2.10 -7.72
N VAL A 76 2.39 2.72 -8.84
CA VAL A 76 3.31 3.50 -9.67
C VAL A 76 2.79 4.93 -9.77
N ARG A 77 3.55 5.87 -9.21
CA ARG A 77 3.16 7.29 -9.12
C ARG A 77 3.16 7.97 -10.49
N ASP A 78 4.19 7.70 -11.30
CA ASP A 78 4.36 8.31 -12.62
C ASP A 78 3.58 7.53 -13.68
N ILE A 79 2.81 8.24 -14.51
CA ILE A 79 1.92 7.61 -15.49
C ILE A 79 2.69 7.03 -16.67
N THR A 80 3.75 7.72 -17.08
CA THR A 80 4.61 7.29 -18.19
C THR A 80 5.36 6.03 -17.80
N LEU A 81 5.92 6.00 -16.58
CA LEU A 81 6.58 4.82 -16.03
C LEU A 81 5.61 3.65 -15.89
N LYS A 82 4.39 3.88 -15.39
CA LYS A 82 3.40 2.79 -15.28
C LYS A 82 3.11 2.19 -16.65
N ASN A 83 2.81 3.02 -17.65
CA ASN A 83 2.45 2.54 -18.97
C ASN A 83 3.60 1.75 -19.62
N ASN A 84 4.84 2.24 -19.50
CA ASN A 84 6.03 1.54 -19.99
C ASN A 84 6.24 0.21 -19.26
N LEU A 85 6.10 0.21 -17.93
CA LEU A 85 6.22 -1.00 -17.12
C LEU A 85 5.14 -2.04 -17.48
N GLU A 86 3.90 -1.59 -17.68
CA GLU A 86 2.76 -2.42 -18.09
C GLU A 86 2.99 -3.05 -19.46
N GLU A 87 3.39 -2.26 -20.47
CA GLU A 87 3.74 -2.75 -21.80
C GLU A 87 4.86 -3.80 -21.74
N LYS A 88 5.95 -3.50 -21.02
CA LYS A 88 7.09 -4.42 -20.86
C LYS A 88 6.73 -5.70 -20.12
N LEU A 89 5.84 -5.65 -19.12
CA LEU A 89 5.35 -6.83 -18.43
C LEU A 89 4.50 -7.71 -19.38
N ILE A 90 3.62 -7.10 -20.18
CA ILE A 90 2.80 -7.80 -21.16
C ILE A 90 3.67 -8.46 -22.24
N GLU A 91 4.67 -7.74 -22.77
CA GLU A 91 5.65 -8.27 -23.73
C GLU A 91 6.39 -9.52 -23.17
N GLN A 92 6.63 -9.56 -21.86
CA GLN A 92 7.26 -10.69 -21.17
C GLN A 92 6.26 -11.77 -20.72
N GLY A 93 4.97 -11.64 -21.06
CA GLY A 93 3.92 -12.60 -20.69
C GLY A 93 3.45 -12.51 -19.22
N LYS A 94 3.80 -11.44 -18.50
CA LYS A 94 3.52 -11.23 -17.06
C LYS A 94 2.21 -10.45 -16.85
N ASN A 95 1.14 -10.91 -17.48
CA ASN A 95 -0.15 -10.22 -17.47
C ASN A 95 -0.73 -10.03 -16.06
N GLU A 96 -0.60 -11.04 -15.19
CA GLU A 96 -1.10 -10.95 -13.80
C GLU A 96 -0.42 -9.82 -13.02
N THR A 97 0.89 -9.61 -13.22
CA THR A 97 1.65 -8.53 -12.57
C THR A 97 1.28 -7.17 -13.17
N ALA A 98 1.03 -7.11 -14.49
CA ALA A 98 0.57 -5.90 -15.15
C ALA A 98 -0.81 -5.44 -14.63
N ASP A 99 -1.74 -6.38 -14.43
CA ASP A 99 -3.12 -6.10 -13.97
C ASP A 99 -3.19 -5.46 -12.57
N ILE A 100 -2.21 -5.73 -11.72
CA ILE A 100 -2.12 -5.20 -10.36
C ILE A 100 -1.37 -3.86 -10.27
N LEU A 101 -0.90 -3.30 -11.39
CA LEU A 101 -0.35 -1.94 -11.45
C LEU A 101 -1.46 -0.90 -11.27
N LYS A 102 -1.38 -0.09 -10.21
CA LYS A 102 -2.36 0.95 -9.88
C LYS A 102 -1.72 2.34 -9.75
N HIS A 103 -2.52 3.37 -10.02
CA HIS A 103 -2.19 4.77 -9.72
C HIS A 103 -2.74 5.26 -8.38
N THR A 104 -3.48 4.40 -7.69
CA THR A 104 -3.92 4.66 -6.33
C THR A 104 -3.98 3.34 -5.59
N VAL A 105 -3.34 3.28 -4.43
CA VAL A 105 -3.42 2.13 -3.51
C VAL A 105 -3.73 2.63 -2.12
N LYS A 106 -4.28 1.76 -1.28
CA LYS A 106 -4.54 2.08 0.12
C LYS A 106 -3.70 1.19 1.02
N TRP A 107 -2.86 1.80 1.85
CA TRP A 107 -2.04 1.06 2.82
C TRP A 107 -2.15 1.71 4.19
N LEU A 108 -2.45 0.91 5.21
CA LEU A 108 -2.66 1.35 6.60
C LEU A 108 -3.61 2.56 6.76
N GLY A 109 -4.67 2.61 5.93
CA GLY A 109 -5.66 3.69 5.96
C GLY A 109 -5.27 4.95 5.17
N VAL A 110 -4.05 5.02 4.65
CA VAL A 110 -3.56 6.10 3.80
C VAL A 110 -3.80 5.76 2.33
N HIS A 111 -4.31 6.72 1.56
CA HIS A 111 -4.46 6.57 0.12
C HIS A 111 -3.25 7.18 -0.57
N TRP A 112 -2.42 6.33 -1.16
CA TRP A 112 -1.28 6.73 -1.96
C TRP A 112 -1.76 6.99 -3.38
N ALA A 113 -1.65 8.22 -3.84
CA ALA A 113 -2.04 8.66 -5.16
C ALA A 113 -1.09 9.75 -5.66
N LYS A 114 -1.23 10.17 -6.93
CA LYS A 114 -0.45 11.29 -7.48
C LYS A 114 -0.57 12.57 -6.64
N THR A 115 -1.76 12.83 -6.10
CA THR A 115 -2.07 13.97 -5.23
C THR A 115 -2.72 13.50 -3.92
N TRP A 116 -2.66 14.35 -2.90
CA TRP A 116 -3.31 14.09 -1.61
C TRP A 116 -4.84 14.22 -1.65
N THR A 117 -5.42 14.70 -2.75
CA THR A 117 -6.86 14.98 -2.87
C THR A 117 -7.71 13.75 -2.55
N VAL A 118 -7.34 12.57 -3.07
CA VAL A 118 -8.08 11.33 -2.82
C VAL A 118 -8.09 10.98 -1.33
N HIS A 119 -6.93 11.10 -0.68
CA HIS A 119 -6.80 10.83 0.75
C HIS A 119 -7.59 11.84 1.59
N VAL A 120 -7.44 13.13 1.32
CA VAL A 120 -8.13 14.21 2.05
C VAL A 120 -9.64 14.05 1.92
N THR A 121 -10.16 13.82 0.71
CA THR A 121 -11.60 13.58 0.50
C THR A 121 -12.11 12.35 1.27
N HIS A 122 -11.33 11.27 1.30
CA HIS A 122 -11.67 10.08 2.09
C HIS A 122 -11.70 10.38 3.60
N MET A 123 -10.71 11.11 4.11
CA MET A 123 -10.62 11.51 5.52
C MET A 123 -11.77 12.43 5.91
N MET A 124 -12.11 13.41 5.07
CA MET A 124 -13.27 14.29 5.28
C MET A 124 -14.58 13.50 5.31
N SER A 125 -14.76 12.54 4.38
CA SER A 125 -15.94 11.66 4.39
C SER A 125 -16.06 10.86 5.69
N LYS A 126 -14.94 10.31 6.20
CA LYS A 126 -14.92 9.61 7.49
C LYS A 126 -15.24 10.55 8.65
N ALA A 127 -14.65 11.74 8.69
CA ALA A 127 -14.91 12.73 9.73
C ALA A 127 -16.40 13.10 9.78
N THR A 128 -17.02 13.38 8.62
CA THR A 128 -18.45 13.68 8.52
C THR A 128 -19.31 12.52 9.04
N LYS A 129 -18.97 11.27 8.71
CA LYS A 129 -19.68 10.09 9.24
C LYS A 129 -19.53 9.95 10.75
N THR A 130 -18.32 10.17 11.29
CA THR A 130 -18.08 10.15 12.73
C THR A 130 -18.90 11.22 13.45
N VAL A 131 -18.90 12.46 12.94
CA VAL A 131 -19.72 13.55 13.49
C VAL A 131 -21.21 13.17 13.43
N ALA A 132 -21.69 12.59 12.33
CA ALA A 132 -23.07 12.13 12.22
C ALA A 132 -23.41 11.03 13.24
N MET A 133 -22.50 10.08 13.49
CA MET A 133 -22.68 9.07 14.54
C MET A 133 -22.71 9.69 15.93
N CYS A 134 -21.76 10.57 16.26
CA CYS A 134 -21.74 11.29 17.55
C CYS A 134 -23.02 12.10 17.77
N ARG A 135 -23.57 12.73 16.72
CA ARG A 135 -24.88 13.39 16.77
C ARG A 135 -26.00 12.44 17.17
N GLY A 136 -26.02 11.24 16.59
CA GLY A 136 -26.96 10.17 16.93
C GLY A 136 -26.84 9.74 18.39
N PHE A 137 -25.61 9.52 18.87
CA PHE A 137 -25.35 9.14 20.27
C PHE A 137 -25.77 10.20 21.27
N TRP A 138 -25.58 11.48 20.95
CA TRP A 138 -25.91 12.59 21.87
C TRP A 138 -27.33 13.12 21.73
N GLN A 139 -28.16 12.54 20.85
CA GLN A 139 -29.53 13.01 20.55
C GLN A 139 -29.61 14.51 20.21
N LYS A 140 -28.51 15.11 19.76
CA LYS A 140 -28.35 16.55 19.56
C LYS A 140 -28.60 16.91 18.09
N LYS A 141 -29.55 17.83 17.83
CA LYS A 141 -29.93 18.33 16.49
C LYS A 141 -29.17 19.61 16.10
N TRP A 142 -27.84 19.58 16.01
CA TRP A 142 -27.07 20.74 15.51
C TRP A 142 -26.81 20.59 14.00
N GLY A 143 -26.79 21.71 13.26
CA GLY A 143 -26.61 21.74 11.80
C GLY A 143 -25.27 21.13 11.37
N GLY A 144 -25.30 20.28 10.33
CA GLY A 144 -24.14 19.52 9.85
C GLY A 144 -23.22 20.26 8.89
N SER A 145 -23.04 21.57 9.06
CA SER A 145 -22.07 22.33 8.26
C SER A 145 -20.64 22.09 8.75
N ILE A 146 -19.68 22.33 7.85
CA ILE A 146 -18.23 22.32 8.16
C ILE A 146 -17.91 23.28 9.31
N ASP A 147 -18.59 24.41 9.39
CA ASP A 147 -18.39 25.42 10.43
C ASP A 147 -18.68 24.85 11.83
N THR A 148 -19.69 24.00 11.97
CA THR A 148 -20.00 23.32 13.24
C THR A 148 -18.92 22.32 13.63
N ALA A 149 -18.36 21.57 12.67
CA ALA A 149 -17.28 20.61 12.94
C ALA A 149 -15.99 21.32 13.38
N VAL A 150 -15.67 22.47 12.77
CA VAL A 150 -14.53 23.32 13.15
C VAL A 150 -14.74 23.97 14.52
N ALA A 151 -15.96 24.44 14.83
CA ALA A 151 -16.27 25.06 16.12
C ALA A 151 -16.14 24.10 17.31
N VAL A 152 -16.48 22.81 17.15
CA VAL A 152 -16.30 21.78 18.18
C VAL A 152 -14.83 21.42 18.39
N TRP A 153 -14.00 21.50 17.35
CA TRP A 153 -12.56 21.21 17.44
C TRP A 153 -11.76 22.30 18.16
N ASN A 154 -12.26 23.55 18.12
CA ASN A 154 -11.60 24.71 18.73
C ASN A 154 -12.08 25.01 20.17
N GLN A 155 -12.87 24.13 20.78
CA GLN A 155 -13.23 24.15 22.22
C GLN A 155 -12.41 23.11 22.98
#